data_AF-A0A955RE87-F1
#
_entry.id   AF-A0A955RE87-F1
#
_cell.length_a   1.000
_cell.length_b   1.000
_cell.length_c   1.000
_cell.angle_alpha   90.00
_cell.angle_beta   90.00
_cell.angle_gamma   90.00
#
_symmetry.space_group_name_H-M   'P 1'
#
loop_
_entity.id
_entity.type
_entity.pdbx_description
1 polymer ?
#
loop_
_entity_poly.entity_id
_entity_poly.type
_entity_poly.pdbx_seq_one_letter_code
_entity_poly.pdbx_strand_id
1 'polypeptide(L)'
;DTDTDADSDADTDVHTGVASDMVRVDFTATILTVSGAPFGITAPGGTVSGFFSYDRLVADARNTDEQRGEYDHRSGTGPFEVLLPGSQVVTGSGNPVVSIELFSDTFRWVDGPQVGDPVEVDRTCSANGTRDADIDLSIAFTPLVGDPFTSDALPASFPYSGKESGTDYLVTFTVSDGLGTLLMDVDSLASTP
;
A
#
# COMPACT_ATOMS: atom_id res chain seq x y z
N ASP A 1 2.63 -7.53 -48.61
CA ASP A 1 1.84 -7.81 -47.41
C ASP A 1 2.77 -7.55 -46.24
N THR A 2 2.68 -6.34 -45.72
CA THR A 2 3.52 -5.86 -44.63
C THR A 2 2.62 -5.85 -43.41
N ASP A 3 2.74 -6.88 -42.57
CA ASP A 3 2.26 -6.86 -41.19
C ASP A 3 2.73 -5.56 -40.56
N THR A 4 1.76 -4.71 -40.28
CA THR A 4 1.94 -3.50 -39.49
C THR A 4 1.14 -3.73 -38.24
N ASP A 5 1.59 -4.73 -37.49
CA ASP A 5 1.08 -5.04 -36.18
C ASP A 5 1.72 -3.97 -35.30
N ALA A 6 0.91 -2.98 -34.94
CA ALA A 6 1.26 -2.07 -33.88
C ALA A 6 1.22 -2.87 -32.58
N ASP A 7 2.34 -3.51 -32.26
CA ASP A 7 2.66 -3.96 -30.90
C ASP A 7 2.72 -2.68 -30.05
N SER A 8 1.63 -2.42 -29.32
CA SER A 8 1.51 -1.30 -28.38
C SER A 8 1.90 -1.69 -26.95
N ASP A 9 2.43 -2.90 -26.79
CA ASP A 9 2.74 -3.55 -25.53
C ASP A 9 4.22 -3.92 -25.45
N ALA A 10 4.92 -3.12 -24.64
CA ALA A 10 6.05 -3.50 -23.81
C ALA A 10 7.24 -4.23 -24.46
N ASP A 11 8.33 -3.49 -24.71
CA ASP A 11 9.66 -4.10 -24.63
C ASP A 11 10.63 -3.22 -23.83
N THR A 12 10.95 -3.74 -22.64
CA THR A 12 12.21 -3.59 -21.88
C THR A 12 12.78 -2.18 -21.67
N ASP A 13 12.13 -1.37 -20.83
CA ASP A 13 12.85 -0.29 -20.15
C ASP A 13 13.72 -0.89 -19.03
N VAL A 14 14.92 -1.31 -19.43
CA VAL A 14 16.10 -1.26 -18.55
C VAL A 14 16.07 0.12 -17.88
N HIS A 15 15.91 0.19 -16.56
CA HIS A 15 15.89 1.44 -15.79
C HIS A 15 17.10 2.33 -16.13
N THR A 16 16.96 3.17 -17.15
CA THR A 16 17.97 4.11 -17.62
C THR A 16 17.84 5.40 -16.84
N GLY A 17 18.11 5.35 -15.54
CA GLY A 17 18.31 6.55 -14.73
C GLY A 17 17.14 7.55 -14.69
N VAL A 18 15.91 7.10 -14.93
CA VAL A 18 14.73 7.91 -14.66
C VAL A 18 14.65 8.12 -13.15
N ALA A 19 14.54 9.37 -12.71
CA ALA A 19 14.38 9.69 -11.31
C ALA A 19 13.04 9.11 -10.81
N SER A 20 13.07 8.44 -9.66
CA SER A 20 11.89 7.87 -8.98
C SER A 20 10.73 8.88 -8.91
N ASP A 21 9.49 8.41 -9.11
CA ASP A 21 8.26 9.19 -8.98
C ASP A 21 7.52 8.75 -7.72
N MET A 22 8.14 9.08 -6.58
CA MET A 22 7.67 8.71 -5.26
C MET A 22 6.42 9.49 -4.88
N VAL A 23 5.37 8.78 -4.48
CA VAL A 23 4.23 9.37 -3.78
C VAL A 23 4.30 8.97 -2.32
N ARG A 24 4.30 9.96 -1.43
CA ARG A 24 4.16 9.77 0.02
C ARG A 24 2.74 10.13 0.44
N VAL A 25 2.15 9.28 1.28
CA VAL A 25 0.85 9.51 1.90
C VAL A 25 1.01 9.42 3.41
N ASP A 26 0.91 10.57 4.07
CA ASP A 26 0.82 10.68 5.52
C ASP A 26 -0.62 10.46 5.97
N PHE A 27 -0.81 9.79 7.11
CA PHE A 27 -2.14 9.48 7.64
C PHE A 27 -2.23 9.63 9.16
N THR A 28 -3.45 9.86 9.62
CA THR A 28 -3.88 9.63 11.01
C THR A 28 -5.05 8.67 11.01
N ALA A 29 -5.11 7.76 11.97
CA ALA A 29 -6.19 6.80 12.07
C ALA A 29 -6.54 6.47 13.52
N THR A 30 -7.69 5.86 13.72
CA THR A 30 -8.17 5.38 15.02
C THR A 30 -8.30 3.86 14.98
N ILE A 31 -7.79 3.19 16.03
CA ILE A 31 -7.97 1.74 16.19
C ILE A 31 -9.43 1.45 16.47
N LEU A 32 -10.12 0.82 15.52
CA LEU A 32 -11.53 0.43 15.66
C LEU A 32 -11.68 -0.90 16.36
N THR A 33 -10.90 -1.90 15.96
CA THR A 33 -11.01 -3.26 16.46
C THR A 33 -9.64 -3.82 16.75
N VAL A 34 -9.56 -4.59 17.82
CA VAL A 34 -8.39 -5.36 18.21
C VAL A 34 -8.79 -6.82 18.30
N SER A 35 -8.13 -7.66 17.53
CA SER A 35 -8.22 -9.12 17.65
C SER A 35 -6.94 -9.62 18.27
N GLY A 36 -7.01 -10.44 19.33
CA GLY A 36 -5.83 -10.91 20.04
C GLY A 36 -5.17 -9.80 20.89
N ALA A 37 -3.84 -9.73 20.87
CA ALA A 37 -3.06 -8.72 21.59
C ALA A 37 -1.87 -8.20 20.76
N PRO A 38 -2.10 -7.69 19.53
CA PRO A 38 -1.04 -7.26 18.65
C PRO A 38 -0.25 -6.13 19.28
N PHE A 39 1.07 -6.28 19.32
CA PHE A 39 1.98 -5.30 19.88
C PHE A 39 1.67 -4.97 21.35
N GLY A 40 1.03 -5.89 22.08
CA GLY A 40 0.56 -5.69 23.45
C GLY A 40 -0.67 -4.78 23.57
N ILE A 41 -1.27 -4.34 22.46
CA ILE A 41 -2.49 -3.54 22.45
C ILE A 41 -3.69 -4.48 22.58
N THR A 42 -4.56 -4.20 23.55
CA THR A 42 -5.71 -5.06 23.88
C THR A 42 -7.06 -4.35 23.83
N ALA A 43 -7.06 -3.04 23.55
CA ALA A 43 -8.26 -2.23 23.53
C ALA A 43 -8.28 -1.29 22.31
N PRO A 44 -9.45 -1.04 21.71
CA PRO A 44 -9.61 -0.07 20.64
C PRO A 44 -9.54 1.37 21.17
N GLY A 45 -9.60 2.33 20.25
CA GLY A 45 -9.71 3.77 20.52
C GLY A 45 -8.39 4.53 20.61
N GLY A 46 -7.25 3.86 20.43
CA GLY A 46 -5.96 4.53 20.31
C GLY A 46 -5.82 5.24 18.96
N THR A 47 -5.27 6.45 18.96
CA THR A 47 -4.87 7.15 17.73
C THR A 47 -3.52 6.62 17.26
N VAL A 48 -3.40 6.44 15.96
CA VAL A 48 -2.15 6.14 15.26
C VAL A 48 -1.86 7.23 14.24
N SER A 49 -0.58 7.37 13.90
CA SER A 49 -0.15 8.24 12.80
C SER A 49 1.02 7.60 12.08
N GLY A 50 1.14 7.85 10.79
CA GLY A 50 2.20 7.24 10.02
C GLY A 50 2.24 7.75 8.60
N PHE A 51 2.98 7.02 7.77
CA PHE A 51 3.00 7.22 6.34
C PHE A 51 3.21 5.90 5.61
N PHE A 52 2.80 5.88 4.36
CA PHE A 52 3.21 4.89 3.38
C PHE A 52 3.63 5.59 2.10
N SER A 53 4.33 4.86 1.24
CA SER A 53 4.75 5.40 -0.06
C SER A 53 4.87 4.32 -1.10
N TYR A 54 4.88 4.75 -2.36
CA TYR A 54 5.06 3.91 -3.53
C TYR A 54 5.68 4.74 -4.66
N ASP A 55 6.40 4.07 -5.56
CA ASP A 55 7.00 4.64 -6.75
C ASP A 55 6.14 4.30 -7.97
N ARG A 56 5.66 5.33 -8.66
CA ARG A 56 4.79 5.17 -9.83
C ARG A 56 5.53 4.69 -11.08
N LEU A 57 6.86 4.68 -11.05
CA LEU A 57 7.70 4.17 -12.14
C LEU A 57 8.08 2.70 -11.95
N VAL A 58 7.67 2.06 -10.86
CA VAL A 58 7.74 0.60 -10.77
C VAL A 58 6.87 0.03 -11.88
N ALA A 59 7.39 -0.97 -12.60
CA ALA A 59 6.67 -1.57 -13.70
C ALA A 59 5.50 -2.40 -13.18
N ASP A 60 4.39 -2.36 -13.91
CA ASP A 60 3.25 -3.25 -13.69
C ASP A 60 3.64 -4.70 -14.06
N ALA A 61 3.59 -5.58 -13.07
CA ALA A 61 3.81 -7.02 -13.21
C ALA A 61 2.67 -7.73 -13.97
N ARG A 62 1.52 -7.07 -14.13
CA ARG A 62 0.34 -7.53 -14.86
C ARG A 62 0.04 -6.68 -16.08
N ASN A 63 1.07 -6.16 -16.76
CA ASN A 63 1.02 -5.27 -17.93
C ASN A 63 0.06 -5.63 -19.10
N THR A 64 -0.62 -6.78 -19.07
CA THR A 64 -1.60 -7.24 -20.06
C THR A 64 -3.05 -7.18 -19.55
N ASP A 65 -3.28 -6.87 -18.27
CA ASP A 65 -4.60 -6.76 -17.65
C ASP A 65 -4.99 -5.29 -17.44
N GLU A 66 -5.69 -4.71 -18.42
CA GLU A 66 -6.15 -3.31 -18.38
C GLU A 66 -7.08 -3.00 -17.18
N GLN A 67 -7.57 -4.02 -16.46
CA GLN A 67 -8.40 -3.86 -15.27
C GLN A 67 -7.64 -4.00 -13.96
N ARG A 68 -6.35 -4.38 -13.99
CA ARG A 68 -5.54 -4.69 -12.81
C ARG A 68 -4.09 -4.32 -12.98
N GLY A 69 -3.65 -3.33 -12.24
CA GLY A 69 -2.23 -3.02 -12.08
C GLY A 69 -1.67 -3.67 -10.82
N GLU A 70 -0.50 -4.31 -10.91
CA GLU A 70 0.25 -4.85 -9.77
C GLU A 70 1.71 -4.40 -9.82
N TYR A 71 2.13 -3.60 -8.85
CA TYR A 71 3.41 -2.90 -8.82
C TYR A 71 4.23 -3.43 -7.65
N ASP A 72 5.19 -4.31 -7.95
CA ASP A 72 5.99 -5.00 -6.94
C ASP A 72 7.32 -4.26 -6.64
N HIS A 73 7.38 -3.58 -5.50
CA HIS A 73 8.45 -2.64 -5.14
C HIS A 73 9.68 -3.33 -4.54
N ARG A 74 10.20 -4.40 -5.16
CA ARG A 74 11.28 -5.26 -4.63
C ARG A 74 12.62 -4.57 -4.35
N SER A 75 12.76 -3.28 -4.64
CA SER A 75 14.00 -2.50 -4.58
C SER A 75 14.03 -1.46 -3.45
N GLY A 76 13.15 -1.56 -2.45
CA GLY A 76 13.14 -0.68 -1.28
C GLY A 76 12.46 0.67 -1.51
N THR A 77 11.63 0.78 -2.55
CA THR A 77 11.01 2.04 -2.99
C THR A 77 9.63 2.28 -2.41
N GLY A 78 9.18 1.51 -1.42
CA GLY A 78 7.89 1.73 -0.76
C GLY A 78 7.99 1.69 0.76
N PRO A 79 8.69 2.62 1.42
CA PRO A 79 8.74 2.65 2.87
C PRO A 79 7.36 2.91 3.49
N PHE A 80 7.19 2.33 4.68
CA PHE A 80 6.03 2.47 5.54
C PHE A 80 6.48 2.66 6.99
N GLU A 81 5.79 3.53 7.72
CA GLU A 81 5.98 3.67 9.17
C GLU A 81 4.63 4.00 9.83
N VAL A 82 4.36 3.39 10.99
CA VAL A 82 3.25 3.77 11.86
C VAL A 82 3.68 3.82 13.31
N LEU A 83 3.29 4.90 13.97
CA LEU A 83 3.38 5.08 15.41
C LEU A 83 2.09 4.60 16.07
N LEU A 84 2.18 3.49 16.78
CA LEU A 84 1.11 2.91 17.59
C LEU A 84 1.06 3.53 19.00
N PRO A 85 -0.07 3.42 19.72
CA PRO A 85 -0.15 3.77 21.14
C PRO A 85 0.97 3.13 21.96
N GLY A 86 1.47 3.85 22.95
CA GLY A 86 2.59 3.35 23.78
C GLY A 86 3.97 3.51 23.14
N SER A 87 4.10 4.36 22.12
CA SER A 87 5.37 4.69 21.45
C SER A 87 6.00 3.55 20.68
N GLN A 88 5.20 2.57 20.27
CA GLN A 88 5.67 1.51 19.41
C GLN A 88 5.68 1.95 17.95
N VAL A 89 6.82 1.82 17.29
CA VAL A 89 6.99 2.12 15.87
C VAL A 89 7.01 0.81 15.10
N VAL A 90 6.11 0.67 14.12
CA VAL A 90 6.14 -0.44 13.16
C VAL A 90 6.57 0.12 11.82
N THR A 91 7.58 -0.50 11.21
CA THR A 91 8.17 -0.09 9.94
C THR A 91 8.02 -1.24 8.95
N GLY A 92 7.60 -0.92 7.72
CA GLY A 92 7.54 -1.88 6.62
C GLY A 92 8.91 -2.41 6.23
N SER A 93 8.93 -3.40 5.36
CA SER A 93 10.16 -3.94 4.79
C SER A 93 10.81 -2.98 3.78
N GLY A 94 10.01 -2.04 3.24
CA GLY A 94 10.38 -1.17 2.12
C GLY A 94 10.08 -1.78 0.75
N ASN A 95 9.63 -3.04 0.71
CA ASN A 95 9.29 -3.78 -0.49
C ASN A 95 7.80 -4.15 -0.52
N PRO A 96 6.86 -3.19 -0.63
CA PRO A 96 5.44 -3.52 -0.72
C PRO A 96 5.03 -4.05 -2.10
N VAL A 97 3.87 -4.71 -2.14
CA VAL A 97 3.08 -4.89 -3.36
C VAL A 97 1.98 -3.85 -3.34
N VAL A 98 1.88 -3.06 -4.41
CA VAL A 98 0.83 -2.05 -4.58
C VAL A 98 -0.03 -2.46 -5.75
N SER A 99 -1.35 -2.40 -5.64
CA SER A 99 -2.24 -2.80 -6.73
C SER A 99 -3.43 -1.89 -6.87
N ILE A 100 -3.94 -1.76 -8.09
CA ILE A 100 -5.19 -1.09 -8.42
C ILE A 100 -6.07 -2.06 -9.19
N GLU A 101 -7.29 -2.24 -8.73
CA GLU A 101 -8.30 -3.11 -9.34
C GLU A 101 -9.50 -2.28 -9.76
N LEU A 102 -9.73 -2.12 -11.07
CA LEU A 102 -10.80 -1.26 -11.61
C LEU A 102 -12.20 -1.84 -11.39
N PHE A 103 -12.35 -3.16 -11.41
CA PHE A 103 -13.66 -3.81 -11.24
C PHE A 103 -14.21 -3.70 -9.81
N SER A 104 -13.34 -3.45 -8.83
CA SER A 104 -13.71 -3.23 -7.43
C SER A 104 -13.33 -1.84 -6.95
N ASP A 105 -12.87 -0.98 -7.87
CA ASP A 105 -12.27 0.32 -7.61
C ASP A 105 -11.37 0.32 -6.37
N THR A 106 -10.46 -0.65 -6.25
CA THR A 106 -9.70 -0.81 -5.02
C THR A 106 -8.22 -0.55 -5.25
N PHE A 107 -7.69 0.43 -4.55
CA PHE A 107 -6.25 0.54 -4.33
C PHE A 107 -5.87 -0.31 -3.12
N ARG A 108 -4.80 -1.10 -3.23
CA ARG A 108 -4.21 -1.87 -2.14
C ARG A 108 -2.73 -1.57 -2.04
N TRP A 109 -2.24 -1.53 -0.81
CA TRP A 109 -0.83 -1.46 -0.47
C TRP A 109 -0.59 -2.51 0.60
N VAL A 110 0.26 -3.48 0.32
CA VAL A 110 0.52 -4.62 1.22
C VAL A 110 2.02 -4.81 1.40
N ASP A 111 2.45 -5.06 2.63
CA ASP A 111 3.83 -5.38 2.98
C ASP A 111 3.85 -6.43 4.10
N GLY A 112 4.96 -7.15 4.22
CA GLY A 112 5.03 -8.40 4.99
C GLY A 112 5.12 -9.63 4.08
N PRO A 113 5.29 -10.84 4.67
CA PRO A 113 5.52 -12.06 3.90
C PRO A 113 4.40 -12.35 2.89
N GLN A 114 4.74 -12.53 1.61
CA GLN A 114 3.77 -12.92 0.60
C GLN A 114 3.89 -14.40 0.24
N VAL A 115 2.74 -15.03 0.01
CA VAL A 115 2.72 -16.40 -0.52
C VAL A 115 3.24 -16.38 -1.94
N GLY A 116 4.29 -17.17 -2.20
CA GLY A 116 4.88 -17.28 -3.53
C GLY A 116 6.02 -16.30 -3.81
N ASP A 117 6.38 -15.43 -2.85
CA ASP A 117 7.62 -14.68 -2.96
C ASP A 117 8.82 -15.64 -3.08
N PRO A 118 9.75 -15.36 -4.01
CA PRO A 118 10.99 -16.12 -4.09
C PRO A 118 11.87 -15.83 -2.87
N VAL A 119 12.80 -16.74 -2.56
CA VAL A 119 13.63 -16.70 -1.34
C VAL A 119 14.47 -15.42 -1.23
N GLU A 120 14.77 -14.79 -2.37
CA GLU A 120 15.57 -13.57 -2.45
C GLU A 120 14.78 -12.29 -2.12
N VAL A 121 13.44 -12.34 -2.09
CA VAL A 121 12.60 -11.19 -1.77
C VAL A 121 12.34 -11.15 -0.27
N ASP A 122 13.04 -10.24 0.41
CA ASP A 122 12.89 -10.02 1.85
C ASP A 122 11.83 -8.95 2.12
N ARG A 123 10.64 -9.38 2.57
CA ARG A 123 9.57 -8.50 3.06
C ARG A 123 9.42 -8.49 4.57
N THR A 124 10.50 -8.75 5.31
CA THR A 124 10.45 -8.73 6.77
C THR A 124 10.27 -7.31 7.28
N CYS A 125 9.17 -7.05 7.97
CA CYS A 125 8.91 -5.79 8.64
C CYS A 125 9.64 -5.70 9.99
N SER A 126 9.49 -4.59 10.70
CA SER A 126 10.09 -4.43 12.03
C SER A 126 9.19 -3.69 13.02
N ALA A 127 9.35 -4.02 14.30
CA ALA A 127 8.77 -3.29 15.42
C ALA A 127 9.90 -2.75 16.31
N ASN A 128 9.92 -1.44 16.54
CA ASN A 128 10.96 -0.73 17.29
C ASN A 128 12.39 -1.08 16.80
N GLY A 129 12.55 -1.22 15.48
CA GLY A 129 13.80 -1.60 14.82
C GLY A 129 14.18 -3.08 14.96
N THR A 130 13.36 -3.91 15.62
CA THR A 130 13.56 -5.37 15.67
C THR A 130 12.77 -6.01 14.54
N ARG A 131 13.47 -6.76 13.67
CA ARG A 131 12.86 -7.48 12.57
C ARG A 131 11.91 -8.57 13.07
N ASP A 132 10.75 -8.67 12.44
CA ASP A 132 9.72 -9.64 12.77
C ASP A 132 9.04 -10.09 11.47
N ALA A 133 9.06 -11.40 11.22
CA ALA A 133 8.49 -12.00 10.02
C ALA A 133 6.99 -12.25 10.15
N ASP A 134 6.42 -12.13 11.35
CA ASP A 134 4.98 -12.33 11.55
C ASP A 134 4.20 -11.02 11.39
N ILE A 135 4.88 -9.90 11.11
CA ILE A 135 4.23 -8.60 10.85
C ILE A 135 3.76 -8.53 9.40
N ASP A 136 2.47 -8.27 9.24
CA ASP A 136 1.80 -8.00 7.96
C ASP A 136 1.05 -6.66 8.05
N LEU A 137 1.21 -5.86 7.00
CA LEU A 137 0.69 -4.51 6.82
C LEU A 137 -0.19 -4.50 5.58
N SER A 138 -1.43 -4.04 5.70
CA SER A 138 -2.32 -3.92 4.54
C SER A 138 -3.19 -2.69 4.63
N ILE A 139 -3.17 -1.88 3.58
CA ILE A 139 -4.04 -0.72 3.40
C ILE A 139 -4.88 -0.97 2.15
N ALA A 140 -6.19 -0.75 2.27
CA ALA A 140 -7.11 -0.80 1.15
C ALA A 140 -8.00 0.45 1.14
N PHE A 141 -8.15 1.03 -0.04
CA PHE A 141 -9.09 2.12 -0.29
C PHE A 141 -10.13 1.64 -1.28
N THR A 142 -11.37 1.58 -0.83
CA THR A 142 -12.51 1.16 -1.65
C THR A 142 -13.55 2.29 -1.63
N PRO A 143 -13.91 2.89 -2.78
CA PRO A 143 -14.96 3.88 -2.84
C PRO A 143 -16.29 3.22 -2.50
N LEU A 144 -17.13 3.96 -1.78
CA LEU A 144 -18.50 3.59 -1.49
C LEU A 144 -19.45 4.09 -2.60
N VAL A 145 -19.03 5.10 -3.36
CA VAL A 145 -19.79 5.71 -4.45
C VAL A 145 -18.81 6.11 -5.56
N GLY A 146 -19.14 5.84 -6.82
CA GLY A 146 -18.37 6.28 -8.00
C GLY A 146 -17.12 5.43 -8.28
N ASP A 147 -16.50 5.72 -9.43
CA ASP A 147 -15.38 4.96 -10.01
C ASP A 147 -14.16 5.91 -10.10
N PRO A 148 -13.37 6.05 -9.01
CA PRO A 148 -12.31 7.04 -8.91
C PRO A 148 -11.04 6.63 -9.64
N PHE A 149 -10.91 5.37 -10.02
CA PHE A 149 -9.79 4.86 -10.79
C PHE A 149 -10.21 4.76 -12.26
N THR A 150 -9.59 5.56 -13.11
CA THR A 150 -9.86 5.56 -14.56
C THR A 150 -8.91 4.65 -15.34
N SER A 151 -7.89 4.11 -14.67
CA SER A 151 -6.85 3.24 -15.20
C SER A 151 -6.25 2.38 -14.09
N ASP A 152 -5.60 1.28 -14.47
CA ASP A 152 -4.74 0.46 -13.62
C ASP A 152 -3.50 1.18 -13.06
N ALA A 153 -3.12 2.32 -13.65
CA ALA A 153 -1.98 3.13 -13.23
C ALA A 153 -2.06 3.70 -11.80
N LEU A 154 -0.93 3.66 -11.07
CA LEU A 154 -0.80 4.26 -9.74
C LEU A 154 -1.03 5.80 -9.77
N PRO A 155 -1.85 6.35 -8.85
CA PRO A 155 -2.20 7.76 -8.86
C PRO A 155 -1.02 8.66 -8.42
N ALA A 156 -0.89 9.82 -9.08
CA ALA A 156 0.15 10.83 -8.79
C ALA A 156 -0.05 11.58 -7.47
N SER A 157 -1.29 11.69 -7.06
CA SER A 157 -1.71 12.27 -5.80
C SER A 157 -2.82 11.40 -5.27
N PHE A 158 -2.86 11.25 -3.94
CA PHE A 158 -3.91 10.45 -3.35
C PHE A 158 -5.18 11.32 -3.33
N PRO A 159 -6.20 11.03 -4.15
CA PRO A 159 -7.32 11.96 -4.34
C PRO A 159 -8.29 12.00 -3.13
N TYR A 160 -8.00 11.23 -2.09
CA TYR A 160 -8.94 10.79 -1.07
C TYR A 160 -8.69 11.49 0.28
N SER A 161 -8.37 12.78 0.24
CA SER A 161 -8.20 13.61 1.44
C SER A 161 -9.57 13.85 2.10
N GLY A 162 -10.07 12.85 2.82
CA GLY A 162 -11.24 12.94 3.69
C GLY A 162 -12.61 13.03 2.99
N LYS A 163 -13.67 13.04 3.81
CA LYS A 163 -15.11 13.10 3.45
C LYS A 163 -15.53 14.33 2.63
N GLU A 164 -14.60 15.10 2.08
CA GLU A 164 -14.84 16.44 1.53
C GLU A 164 -15.07 16.47 0.01
N SER A 165 -14.78 15.41 -0.73
CA SER A 165 -14.87 15.40 -2.21
C SER A 165 -16.15 14.78 -2.80
N GLY A 166 -17.16 14.47 -1.98
CA GLY A 166 -18.41 13.84 -2.45
C GLY A 166 -18.25 12.39 -2.92
N THR A 167 -17.06 11.82 -2.77
CA THR A 167 -16.77 10.39 -2.95
C THR A 167 -16.41 9.86 -1.57
N ASP A 168 -17.31 9.09 -0.97
CA ASP A 168 -17.03 8.46 0.32
C ASP A 168 -16.14 7.23 0.08
N TYR A 169 -15.08 7.06 0.86
CA TYR A 169 -14.21 5.89 0.79
C TYR A 169 -14.29 5.12 2.11
N LEU A 170 -14.29 3.80 2.00
CA LEU A 170 -13.91 2.94 3.09
C LEU A 170 -12.39 2.75 3.01
N VAL A 171 -11.70 3.29 4.01
CA VAL A 171 -10.27 3.05 4.18
C VAL A 171 -10.10 1.99 5.25
N THR A 172 -9.62 0.83 4.86
CA THR A 172 -9.28 -0.24 5.79
C THR A 172 -7.78 -0.30 5.93
N PHE A 173 -7.28 -0.08 7.14
CA PHE A 173 -5.87 -0.25 7.45
C PHE A 173 -5.70 -1.30 8.54
N THR A 174 -4.93 -2.35 8.23
CA THR A 174 -4.58 -3.42 9.16
C THR A 174 -3.09 -3.49 9.41
N VAL A 175 -2.73 -3.67 10.69
CA VAL A 175 -1.37 -4.01 11.13
C VAL A 175 -1.52 -5.22 12.03
N SER A 176 -0.84 -6.30 11.71
CA SER A 176 -0.87 -7.53 12.49
C SER A 176 0.53 -7.92 12.95
N ASP A 177 0.57 -8.72 14.00
CA ASP A 177 1.71 -9.54 14.37
C ASP A 177 1.19 -10.98 14.60
N GLY A 178 2.08 -11.93 14.87
CA GLY A 178 1.71 -13.32 15.17
C GLY A 178 0.80 -13.48 16.41
N LEU A 179 0.52 -12.40 17.15
CA LEU A 179 -0.33 -12.37 18.35
C LEU A 179 -1.71 -11.73 18.11
N GLY A 180 -1.93 -11.10 16.96
CA GLY A 180 -3.23 -10.53 16.63
C GLY A 180 -3.24 -9.50 15.51
N THR A 181 -4.33 -8.72 15.42
CA THR A 181 -4.53 -7.73 14.35
C THR A 181 -5.22 -6.48 14.88
N LEU A 182 -4.68 -5.33 14.50
CA LEU A 182 -5.32 -4.03 14.62
C LEU A 182 -6.05 -3.73 13.33
N LEU A 183 -7.33 -3.39 13.44
CA LEU A 183 -8.10 -2.79 12.35
C LEU A 183 -8.32 -1.31 12.68
N MET A 184 -7.93 -0.44 11.75
CA MET A 184 -7.94 1.00 11.90
C MET A 184 -8.77 1.65 10.81
N ASP A 185 -9.43 2.74 11.19
CA ASP A 185 -10.17 3.63 10.29
C ASP A 185 -9.40 4.94 10.16
N VAL A 186 -9.18 5.37 8.92
CA VAL A 186 -8.34 6.52 8.63
C VAL A 186 -9.14 7.80 8.79
N ASP A 187 -8.70 8.62 9.74
CA ASP A 187 -9.31 9.91 10.06
C ASP A 187 -8.91 10.99 9.04
N SER A 188 -7.66 10.98 8.59
CA SER A 188 -7.14 11.94 7.62
C SER A 188 -6.00 11.39 6.78
N LEU A 189 -5.86 11.94 5.57
CA LEU A 189 -4.78 11.67 4.62
C LEU A 189 -4.21 12.98 4.09
N ALA A 190 -2.90 13.02 3.88
CA ALA A 190 -2.21 14.07 3.17
C ALA A 190 -1.17 13.45 2.23
N SER A 191 -1.22 13.76 0.94
CA SER A 191 -0.23 13.26 -0.02
C SER A 191 0.73 14.36 -0.48
N THR A 192 2.01 14.01 -0.59
CA THR A 192 3.04 14.83 -1.22
C THR A 192 3.68 14.03 -2.37
N PRO A 193 3.74 14.60 -3.59
CA PRO A 193 4.59 14.08 -4.66
C PRO A 193 6.08 14.35 -4.37
#